data_AF-A0A950VP84-F1
#
_entry.id   AF-A0A950VP84-F1
#
_cell.length_a   1.000
_cell.length_b   1.000
_cell.length_c   1.000
_cell.angle_alpha   90.00
_cell.angle_beta   90.00
_cell.angle_gamma   90.00
#
_symmetry.space_group_name_H-M   'P 1'
#
loop_
_entity.id
_entity.type
_entity.pdbx_description
1 polymer ?
#
loop_
_entity_poly.entity_id
_entity_poly.type
_entity_poly.pdbx_seq_one_letter_code
_entity_poly.pdbx_strand_id
1 'polypeptide(L)'
;MVAVHHAETGEIIGAGCLVSDTAILTCRHVVGKALKPNPVQKGASVNVRLIGVTEQPKIPAVVQEFHHTADYATDLALLRPIPQPGVKLIISPMEFATPLRHSGKTFFALGFPHGSAQGHHASGQLHGADAFGLVQMDGTSPLLVQDGFSGAPVWSPEVGAFVGLVVAELTGKGVAWCIPSRLLCSFYPDLLVRFRMPPMDRPHINDYAEDDPNIQIFGSITNNGSRKLSAKVDWDKEEKYYTVGVTYKCLKGSPPPRGGYVTFITYPDFENEEEDAYELFAQVEEGSAYQEFYPDDLFTVAAVGDAGDTALTLDLSELTD
;
A
#
# COMPACT_ATOMS: atom_id res chain seq x y z
N MET A 1 8.83 -1.55 -11.84
CA MET A 1 8.74 -3.01 -11.64
C MET A 1 10.11 -3.63 -11.92
N VAL A 2 10.39 -4.80 -11.36
CA VAL A 2 11.56 -5.61 -11.71
C VAL A 2 11.16 -7.05 -12.05
N ALA A 3 11.93 -7.70 -12.92
CA ALA A 3 11.88 -9.13 -13.14
C ALA A 3 13.01 -9.80 -12.35
N VAL A 4 12.72 -10.83 -11.56
CA VAL A 4 13.71 -11.55 -10.75
C VAL A 4 14.22 -12.77 -11.53
N HIS A 5 15.53 -12.88 -11.68
CA HIS A 5 16.16 -13.95 -12.44
C HIS A 5 16.77 -15.03 -11.55
N HIS A 6 16.69 -16.28 -12.00
CA HIS A 6 17.47 -17.37 -11.45
C HIS A 6 18.97 -17.09 -11.59
N ALA A 7 19.73 -17.38 -10.53
CA ALA A 7 21.16 -17.08 -10.46
C ALA A 7 21.95 -17.84 -11.54
N GLU A 8 21.66 -19.13 -11.73
CA GLU A 8 22.37 -19.99 -12.69
C GLU A 8 21.80 -19.95 -14.12
N THR A 9 20.51 -20.22 -14.31
CA THR A 9 19.91 -20.33 -15.66
C THR A 9 19.64 -18.97 -16.32
N GLY A 10 19.52 -17.91 -15.52
CA GLY A 10 19.13 -16.58 -16.00
C GLY A 10 17.66 -16.45 -16.41
N GLU A 11 16.85 -17.49 -16.25
CA GLU A 11 15.40 -17.46 -16.48
C GLU A 11 14.70 -16.49 -15.52
N ILE A 12 13.60 -15.86 -15.95
CA ILE A 12 12.77 -15.03 -15.07
C ILE A 12 11.84 -15.93 -14.27
N ILE A 13 11.86 -15.79 -12.95
CA ILE A 13 11.18 -16.69 -12.02
C ILE A 13 10.00 -16.00 -11.32
N GLY A 14 9.95 -14.68 -11.38
CA GLY A 14 8.90 -13.87 -10.79
C GLY A 14 9.17 -12.38 -10.96
N ALA A 15 8.39 -11.58 -10.26
CA ALA A 15 8.44 -10.13 -10.34
C ALA A 15 8.76 -9.50 -8.97
N GLY A 16 8.98 -8.19 -8.99
CA GLY A 16 9.09 -7.35 -7.80
C GLY A 16 8.77 -5.90 -8.14
N CYS A 17 8.69 -5.05 -7.13
CA CYS A 17 8.54 -3.61 -7.30
C CYS A 17 9.68 -2.86 -6.62
N LEU A 18 10.14 -1.79 -7.28
CA LEU A 18 11.05 -0.82 -6.68
C LEU A 18 10.19 0.17 -5.88
N VAL A 19 10.37 0.20 -4.56
CA VAL A 19 9.58 1.03 -3.62
C VAL A 19 10.39 2.21 -3.07
N SER A 20 11.70 2.21 -3.33
CA SER A 20 12.59 3.37 -3.22
C SER A 20 13.82 3.12 -4.10
N ASP A 21 14.74 4.07 -4.20
CA ASP A 21 16.03 3.89 -4.86
C ASP A 21 16.91 2.78 -4.23
N THR A 22 16.56 2.34 -3.03
CA THR A 22 17.33 1.42 -2.18
C THR A 22 16.55 0.16 -1.78
N ALA A 23 15.28 0.04 -2.19
CA ALA A 23 14.42 -1.06 -1.75
C ALA A 23 13.58 -1.63 -2.89
N ILE A 24 13.63 -2.96 -3.03
CA ILE A 24 12.76 -3.76 -3.88
C ILE A 24 11.96 -4.71 -2.99
N LEU A 25 10.63 -4.72 -3.12
CA LEU A 25 9.78 -5.75 -2.53
C LEU A 25 9.45 -6.84 -3.55
N THR A 26 9.43 -8.08 -3.07
CA THR A 26 9.04 -9.27 -3.84
C THR A 26 8.56 -10.36 -2.89
N CYS A 27 8.13 -11.50 -3.45
CA CYS A 27 7.80 -12.68 -2.66
C CYS A 27 9.07 -13.42 -2.21
N ARG A 28 9.10 -13.90 -0.97
CA ARG A 28 10.23 -14.68 -0.47
C ARG A 28 10.41 -15.96 -1.29
N HIS A 29 9.34 -16.65 -1.66
CA HIS A 29 9.48 -17.87 -2.48
C HIS A 29 10.09 -17.58 -3.86
N VAL A 30 9.91 -16.38 -4.43
CA VAL A 30 10.55 -15.97 -5.70
C VAL A 30 12.06 -15.89 -5.51
N VAL A 31 12.52 -15.26 -4.43
CA VAL A 31 13.94 -15.23 -4.05
C VAL A 31 14.47 -16.65 -3.82
N GLY A 32 13.70 -17.50 -3.14
CA GLY A 32 14.05 -18.89 -2.90
C GLY A 32 14.22 -19.69 -4.18
N LYS A 33 13.30 -19.56 -5.14
CA LYS A 33 13.44 -20.18 -6.47
C LYS A 33 14.63 -19.59 -7.24
N ALA A 34 14.88 -18.29 -7.14
CA ALA A 34 15.98 -17.61 -7.83
C ALA A 34 17.38 -18.02 -7.31
N LEU A 35 17.50 -18.39 -6.04
CA LEU A 35 18.75 -18.77 -5.38
C LEU A 35 19.07 -20.27 -5.44
N LYS A 36 18.13 -21.11 -5.91
CA LYS A 36 18.32 -22.57 -5.94
C LYS A 36 19.66 -22.94 -6.59
N PRO A 37 20.40 -23.91 -6.02
CA PRO A 37 20.01 -24.78 -4.89
C PRO A 37 20.21 -24.17 -3.49
N ASN A 38 20.70 -22.94 -3.38
CA ASN A 38 21.02 -22.31 -2.10
C ASN A 38 19.76 -21.79 -1.37
N PRO A 39 19.73 -21.83 -0.03
CA PRO A 39 18.62 -21.28 0.74
C PRO A 39 18.61 -19.74 0.71
N VAL A 40 17.43 -19.15 0.98
CA VAL A 40 17.31 -17.70 1.20
C VAL A 40 18.04 -17.33 2.48
N GLN A 41 18.98 -16.39 2.39
CA GLN A 41 19.73 -15.84 3.52
C GLN A 41 20.05 -14.36 3.27
N LYS A 42 20.22 -13.59 4.35
CA LYS A 42 20.64 -12.19 4.26
C LYS A 42 21.99 -12.08 3.56
N GLY A 43 22.13 -11.10 2.67
CA GLY A 43 23.33 -10.90 1.84
C GLY A 43 23.42 -11.78 0.60
N ALA A 44 22.52 -12.77 0.41
CA ALA A 44 22.48 -13.52 -0.84
C ALA A 44 22.17 -12.58 -2.02
N SER A 45 22.85 -12.80 -3.15
CA SER A 45 22.68 -11.96 -4.34
C SER A 45 21.76 -12.64 -5.36
N VAL A 46 20.79 -11.91 -5.86
CA VAL A 46 19.97 -12.27 -7.03
C VAL A 46 20.19 -11.23 -8.13
N ASN A 47 19.86 -11.58 -9.37
CA ASN A 47 19.85 -10.59 -10.45
C ASN A 47 18.41 -10.15 -10.71
N VAL A 48 18.22 -8.84 -10.88
CA VAL A 48 16.94 -8.25 -11.23
C VAL A 48 17.08 -7.43 -12.51
N ARG A 49 16.06 -7.45 -13.37
CA ARG A 49 15.97 -6.57 -14.54
C ARG A 49 14.96 -5.47 -14.25
N LEU A 50 15.34 -4.22 -14.47
CA LEU A 50 14.41 -3.09 -14.36
C LEU A 50 13.48 -3.06 -15.56
N ILE A 51 12.17 -2.95 -15.33
CA ILE A 51 11.15 -3.00 -16.36
C ILE A 51 10.46 -1.63 -16.43
N GLY A 52 10.20 -1.15 -17.65
CA GLY A 52 9.59 0.15 -17.90
C GLY A 52 10.59 1.32 -17.93
N VAL A 53 11.88 1.05 -18.11
CA VAL A 53 12.94 2.06 -18.24
C VAL A 53 13.76 1.84 -19.50
N THR A 54 14.46 2.88 -19.98
CA THR A 54 15.39 2.80 -21.11
C THR A 54 16.46 1.73 -20.86
N GLU A 55 16.79 0.95 -21.90
CA GLU A 55 17.72 -0.20 -21.87
C GLU A 55 17.37 -1.37 -20.91
N GLN A 56 16.38 -1.21 -20.02
CA GLN A 56 15.94 -2.24 -19.07
C GLN A 56 17.12 -3.01 -18.43
N PRO A 57 18.03 -2.31 -17.72
CA PRO A 57 19.28 -2.90 -17.28
C PRO A 57 19.05 -4.03 -16.27
N LYS A 58 19.93 -5.04 -16.34
CA LYS A 58 20.03 -6.10 -15.35
C LYS A 58 21.06 -5.70 -14.30
N ILE A 59 20.66 -5.66 -13.04
CA ILE A 59 21.49 -5.27 -11.90
C ILE A 59 21.45 -6.35 -10.81
N PRO A 60 22.50 -6.50 -10.00
CA PRO A 60 22.45 -7.33 -8.81
C PRO A 60 21.62 -6.65 -7.71
N ALA A 61 20.94 -7.46 -6.91
CA ALA A 61 20.27 -7.04 -5.70
C ALA A 61 20.56 -8.04 -4.59
N VAL A 62 20.75 -7.56 -3.37
CA VAL A 62 21.06 -8.40 -2.20
C VAL A 62 19.86 -8.53 -1.29
N VAL A 63 19.63 -9.72 -0.74
CA VAL A 63 18.58 -9.96 0.26
C VAL A 63 18.92 -9.18 1.53
N GLN A 64 18.09 -8.19 1.87
CA GLN A 64 18.25 -7.37 3.07
C GLN A 64 17.43 -7.95 4.24
N GLU A 65 16.17 -8.28 3.98
CA GLU A 65 15.25 -8.84 4.97
C GLU A 65 14.28 -9.82 4.30
N PHE A 66 13.79 -10.81 5.05
CA PHE A 66 12.74 -11.72 4.59
C PHE A 66 12.03 -12.35 5.78
N HIS A 67 10.75 -12.67 5.62
CA HIS A 67 10.04 -13.40 6.67
C HIS A 67 10.47 -14.87 6.74
N HIS A 68 10.54 -15.42 7.94
CA HIS A 68 10.99 -16.80 8.16
C HIS A 68 9.87 -17.85 7.98
N THR A 69 8.61 -17.44 8.18
CA THR A 69 7.42 -18.27 8.03
C THR A 69 7.07 -18.50 6.56
N ALA A 70 6.44 -19.63 6.27
CA ALA A 70 6.07 -20.04 4.92
C ALA A 70 4.59 -19.77 4.60
N ASP A 71 3.93 -18.89 5.36
CA ASP A 71 2.54 -18.51 5.13
C ASP A 71 2.46 -17.42 4.07
N TYR A 72 1.48 -17.51 3.17
CA TYR A 72 1.32 -16.55 2.06
C TYR A 72 1.16 -15.09 2.53
N ALA A 73 0.45 -14.85 3.65
CA ALA A 73 0.34 -13.51 4.25
C ALA A 73 1.70 -12.93 4.69
N THR A 74 2.70 -13.79 4.86
CA THR A 74 4.05 -13.43 5.28
C THR A 74 5.10 -13.71 4.21
N ASP A 75 4.74 -14.06 2.97
CA ASP A 75 5.73 -14.47 1.97
C ASP A 75 6.39 -13.25 1.29
N LEU A 76 7.15 -12.48 2.07
CA LEU A 76 7.79 -11.22 1.65
C LEU A 76 9.31 -11.26 1.82
N ALA A 77 9.99 -10.64 0.85
CA ALA A 77 11.42 -10.37 0.91
C ALA A 77 11.70 -8.93 0.44
N LEU A 78 12.63 -8.29 1.14
CA LEU A 78 13.18 -6.98 0.83
C LEU A 78 14.57 -7.18 0.24
N LEU A 79 14.77 -6.68 -0.99
CA LEU A 79 16.05 -6.68 -1.66
C LEU A 79 16.59 -5.26 -1.76
N ARG A 80 17.90 -5.10 -1.59
CA ARG A 80 18.60 -3.85 -1.85
C ARG A 80 19.28 -3.91 -3.22
N PRO A 81 18.88 -3.11 -4.22
CA PRO A 81 19.59 -3.03 -5.48
C PRO A 81 21.01 -2.53 -5.26
N ILE A 82 21.98 -3.07 -5.99
CA ILE A 82 23.38 -2.67 -5.93
C ILE A 82 23.64 -1.70 -7.09
N PRO A 83 23.97 -0.42 -6.81
CA PRO A 83 24.26 0.57 -7.85
C PRO A 83 25.34 0.06 -8.82
N GLN A 84 25.09 0.23 -10.12
CA GLN A 84 26.03 -0.15 -11.17
C GLN A 84 26.57 1.10 -11.87
N PRO A 85 27.87 1.16 -12.21
CA PRO A 85 28.42 2.25 -13.01
C PRO A 85 27.62 2.44 -14.31
N GLY A 86 27.19 3.68 -14.58
CA GLY A 86 26.40 4.02 -15.77
C GLY A 86 24.90 3.69 -15.69
N VAL A 87 24.43 3.01 -14.63
CA VAL A 87 23.00 2.78 -14.39
C VAL A 87 22.49 3.80 -13.37
N LYS A 88 21.69 4.75 -13.83
CA LYS A 88 20.98 5.69 -12.93
C LYS A 88 19.58 5.15 -12.64
N LEU A 89 19.30 4.87 -11.37
CA LEU A 89 17.96 4.50 -10.88
C LEU A 89 17.10 5.76 -10.68
N ILE A 90 16.87 6.54 -11.74
CA ILE A 90 15.93 7.68 -11.70
C ILE A 90 14.56 7.14 -12.09
N ILE A 91 13.89 6.52 -11.12
CA ILE A 91 12.57 5.93 -11.29
C ILE A 91 11.73 6.44 -10.13
N SER A 92 10.56 7.00 -10.44
CA SER A 92 9.58 7.32 -9.39
C SER A 92 9.20 6.02 -8.69
N PRO A 93 9.38 5.92 -7.35
CA PRO A 93 8.99 4.75 -6.61
C PRO A 93 7.52 4.42 -6.81
N MET A 94 7.18 3.13 -6.72
CA MET A 94 5.78 2.71 -6.78
C MET A 94 5.06 3.15 -5.52
N GLU A 95 3.99 3.92 -5.68
CA GLU A 95 3.13 4.35 -4.57
C GLU A 95 2.09 3.29 -4.25
N PHE A 96 2.00 2.92 -2.98
CA PHE A 96 1.00 1.99 -2.50
C PHE A 96 -0.11 2.73 -1.76
N ALA A 97 -1.33 2.23 -1.90
CA ALA A 97 -2.48 2.65 -1.13
C ALA A 97 -3.21 1.46 -0.52
N THR A 98 -3.89 1.69 0.59
CA THR A 98 -4.90 0.82 1.17
C THR A 98 -6.27 1.48 0.97
N PRO A 99 -7.15 0.89 0.16
CA PRO A 99 -8.51 1.40 0.04
C PRO A 99 -9.34 1.06 1.27
N LEU A 100 -10.42 1.81 1.52
CA LEU A 100 -11.44 1.44 2.53
C LEU A 100 -11.90 -0.01 2.34
N ARG A 101 -12.14 -0.43 1.10
CA ARG A 101 -12.47 -1.82 0.75
C ARG A 101 -11.76 -2.22 -0.54
N HIS A 102 -11.24 -3.44 -0.62
CA HIS A 102 -10.70 -3.98 -1.87
C HIS A 102 -11.80 -4.49 -2.80
N SER A 103 -12.91 -4.95 -2.23
CA SER A 103 -14.01 -5.57 -2.98
C SER A 103 -14.60 -4.65 -4.05
N GLY A 104 -14.89 -5.22 -5.22
CA GLY A 104 -15.58 -4.54 -6.31
C GLY A 104 -14.67 -3.69 -7.20
N LYS A 105 -13.35 -3.74 -7.00
CA LYS A 105 -12.35 -2.97 -7.75
C LYS A 105 -11.67 -3.82 -8.79
N THR A 106 -11.34 -3.20 -9.92
CA THR A 106 -10.56 -3.84 -10.97
C THR A 106 -9.10 -3.96 -10.54
N PHE A 107 -8.44 -5.05 -10.92
CA PHE A 107 -6.99 -5.16 -10.82
C PHE A 107 -6.33 -5.27 -12.19
N PHE A 108 -5.09 -4.81 -12.25
CA PHE A 108 -4.11 -5.10 -13.30
C PHE A 108 -2.80 -5.55 -12.66
N ALA A 109 -2.23 -6.61 -13.21
CA ALA A 109 -0.90 -7.08 -12.85
C ALA A 109 -0.10 -7.40 -14.12
N LEU A 110 1.19 -7.09 -14.11
CA LEU A 110 2.14 -7.48 -15.14
C LEU A 110 3.07 -8.54 -14.55
N GLY A 111 3.13 -9.72 -15.16
CA GLY A 111 3.99 -10.82 -14.73
C GLY A 111 4.80 -11.41 -15.87
N PHE A 112 5.63 -12.40 -15.56
CA PHE A 112 6.55 -13.02 -16.52
C PHE A 112 6.28 -14.53 -16.65
N PRO A 113 5.08 -14.95 -17.11
CA PRO A 113 4.75 -16.36 -17.24
C PRO A 113 5.72 -17.07 -18.17
N HIS A 114 6.10 -18.31 -17.81
CA HIS A 114 7.05 -19.13 -18.57
C HIS A 114 8.40 -18.44 -18.85
N GLY A 115 8.80 -17.51 -17.99
CA GLY A 115 10.04 -16.74 -18.16
C GLY A 115 10.02 -15.73 -19.32
N SER A 116 8.83 -15.41 -19.87
CA SER A 116 8.68 -14.48 -21.00
C SER A 116 9.23 -13.10 -20.68
N ALA A 117 10.32 -12.69 -21.34
CA ALA A 117 10.96 -11.39 -21.12
C ALA A 117 10.09 -10.19 -21.54
N GLN A 118 9.06 -10.41 -22.38
CA GLN A 118 8.11 -9.36 -22.76
C GLN A 118 7.21 -8.96 -21.58
N GLY A 119 6.96 -9.88 -20.66
CA GLY A 119 5.91 -9.75 -19.65
C GLY A 119 4.52 -9.82 -20.28
N HIS A 120 3.53 -10.18 -19.47
CA HIS A 120 2.14 -10.24 -19.89
C HIS A 120 1.20 -9.69 -18.83
N HIS A 121 0.14 -9.03 -19.27
CA HIS A 121 -0.88 -8.46 -18.40
C HIS A 121 -1.95 -9.48 -18.07
N ALA A 122 -2.37 -9.50 -16.80
CA ALA A 122 -3.59 -10.12 -16.33
C ALA A 122 -4.44 -9.06 -15.63
N SER A 123 -5.76 -9.19 -15.74
CA SER A 123 -6.72 -8.30 -15.10
C SER A 123 -7.96 -9.06 -14.62
N GLY A 124 -8.70 -8.43 -13.73
CA GLY A 124 -9.84 -9.07 -13.08
C GLY A 124 -10.44 -8.20 -11.98
N GLN A 125 -11.09 -8.85 -11.02
CA GLN A 125 -11.77 -8.20 -9.90
C GLN A 125 -11.13 -8.56 -8.56
N LEU A 126 -11.05 -7.58 -7.68
CA LEU A 126 -10.64 -7.74 -6.29
C LEU A 126 -11.85 -8.01 -5.40
N HIS A 127 -11.64 -8.83 -4.40
CA HIS A 127 -12.64 -9.18 -3.37
C HIS A 127 -12.24 -8.66 -1.99
N GLY A 128 -13.03 -9.00 -0.98
CA GLY A 128 -12.65 -8.80 0.41
C GLY A 128 -11.41 -9.61 0.80
N ALA A 129 -10.79 -9.22 1.92
CA ALA A 129 -9.71 -10.00 2.51
C ALA A 129 -10.24 -11.35 3.03
N ASP A 130 -9.47 -12.41 2.84
CA ASP A 130 -9.77 -13.74 3.36
C ASP A 130 -9.42 -13.87 4.86
N ALA A 131 -9.56 -15.09 5.39
CA ALA A 131 -9.27 -15.38 6.79
C ALA A 131 -7.81 -15.12 7.22
N PHE A 132 -6.89 -14.99 6.26
CA PHE A 132 -5.47 -14.68 6.50
C PHE A 132 -5.13 -13.23 6.14
N GLY A 133 -6.13 -12.44 5.74
CA GLY A 133 -5.94 -11.04 5.37
C GLY A 133 -5.47 -10.82 3.93
N LEU A 134 -5.38 -11.87 3.10
CA LEU A 134 -5.03 -11.77 1.69
C LEU A 134 -6.24 -11.34 0.86
N VAL A 135 -6.02 -10.58 -0.20
CA VAL A 135 -7.10 -10.14 -1.09
C VAL A 135 -7.19 -11.11 -2.26
N GLN A 136 -8.36 -11.73 -2.43
CA GLN A 136 -8.61 -12.61 -3.57
C GLN A 136 -8.78 -11.78 -4.86
N MET A 137 -8.26 -12.32 -5.95
CA MET A 137 -8.21 -11.77 -7.29
C MET A 137 -8.87 -12.78 -8.25
N ASP A 138 -10.01 -12.43 -8.83
CA ASP A 138 -10.69 -13.27 -9.82
C ASP A 138 -10.38 -12.74 -11.22
N GLY A 139 -9.62 -13.52 -11.98
CA GLY A 139 -9.18 -13.18 -13.32
C GLY A 139 -10.33 -13.18 -14.32
N THR A 140 -10.40 -12.12 -15.14
CA THR A 140 -11.38 -11.99 -16.22
C THR A 140 -10.72 -11.83 -17.60
N SER A 141 -9.40 -11.60 -17.65
CA SER A 141 -8.63 -11.55 -18.90
C SER A 141 -8.34 -12.95 -19.48
N PRO A 142 -8.07 -13.05 -20.80
CA PRO A 142 -7.70 -14.32 -21.43
C PRO A 142 -6.45 -14.97 -20.83
N LEU A 143 -5.48 -14.16 -20.39
CA LEU A 143 -4.35 -14.63 -19.59
C LEU A 143 -4.67 -14.41 -18.11
N LEU A 144 -4.57 -15.48 -17.32
CA LEU A 144 -4.81 -15.46 -15.89
C LEU A 144 -3.50 -15.22 -15.13
N VAL A 145 -3.61 -14.76 -13.89
CA VAL A 145 -2.48 -14.75 -12.96
C VAL A 145 -2.02 -16.21 -12.75
N GLN A 146 -0.73 -16.45 -12.92
CA GLN A 146 -0.12 -17.78 -12.85
C GLN A 146 1.35 -17.67 -12.41
N ASP A 147 2.10 -18.79 -12.38
CA ASP A 147 3.53 -18.78 -12.05
C ASP A 147 4.30 -17.77 -12.93
N GLY A 148 5.21 -17.02 -12.30
CA GLY A 148 5.87 -15.85 -12.89
C GLY A 148 5.20 -14.51 -12.60
N PHE A 149 3.98 -14.48 -12.05
CA PHE A 149 3.35 -13.25 -11.53
C PHE A 149 3.66 -12.97 -10.06
N SER A 150 4.11 -13.96 -9.28
CA SER A 150 4.42 -13.76 -7.86
C SER A 150 5.44 -12.62 -7.67
N GLY A 151 5.15 -11.74 -6.70
CA GLY A 151 5.87 -10.51 -6.43
C GLY A 151 5.48 -9.33 -7.35
N ALA A 152 4.57 -9.50 -8.31
CA ALA A 152 4.10 -8.41 -9.15
C ALA A 152 3.21 -7.45 -8.32
N PRO A 153 3.43 -6.13 -8.39
CA PRO A 153 2.50 -5.15 -7.84
C PRO A 153 1.15 -5.18 -8.56
N VAL A 154 0.08 -5.05 -7.77
CA VAL A 154 -1.31 -5.06 -8.21
C VAL A 154 -1.82 -3.63 -8.28
N TRP A 155 -2.14 -3.15 -9.47
CA TRP A 155 -2.70 -1.82 -9.72
C TRP A 155 -4.22 -1.85 -9.71
N SER A 156 -4.89 -0.89 -9.06
CA SER A 156 -6.33 -0.66 -9.23
C SER A 156 -6.56 0.75 -9.78
N PRO A 157 -7.23 0.89 -10.94
CA PRO A 157 -7.52 2.21 -11.52
C PRO A 157 -8.48 3.01 -10.65
N GLU A 158 -9.43 2.37 -9.97
CA GLU A 158 -10.39 3.05 -9.10
C GLU A 158 -9.68 3.70 -7.91
N VAL A 159 -8.62 3.07 -7.39
CA VAL A 159 -7.81 3.61 -6.28
C VAL A 159 -6.71 4.56 -6.79
N GLY A 160 -6.34 4.47 -8.07
CA GLY A 160 -5.24 5.23 -8.66
C GLY A 160 -3.87 4.93 -8.03
N ALA A 161 -3.69 3.73 -7.48
CA ALA A 161 -2.45 3.31 -6.80
C ALA A 161 -2.26 1.79 -6.82
N PHE A 162 -1.08 1.32 -6.40
CA PHE A 162 -0.84 -0.10 -6.17
C PHE A 162 -1.46 -0.52 -4.82
N VAL A 163 -2.19 -1.63 -4.81
CA VAL A 163 -2.97 -2.09 -3.64
C VAL A 163 -2.40 -3.35 -2.98
N GLY A 164 -1.34 -3.94 -3.54
CA GLY A 164 -0.69 -5.11 -2.97
C GLY A 164 0.33 -5.77 -3.90
N LEU A 165 0.82 -6.95 -3.49
CA LEU A 165 1.73 -7.81 -4.26
C LEU A 165 1.11 -9.18 -4.49
N VAL A 166 1.06 -9.65 -5.74
CA VAL A 166 0.63 -11.02 -6.07
C VAL A 166 1.50 -12.02 -5.33
N VAL A 167 0.89 -13.01 -4.66
CA VAL A 167 1.63 -14.00 -3.87
C VAL A 167 1.32 -15.43 -4.28
N ALA A 168 0.05 -15.73 -4.57
CA ALA A 168 -0.40 -17.09 -4.80
C ALA A 168 -1.47 -17.13 -5.89
N GLU A 169 -1.69 -18.33 -6.42
CA GLU A 169 -2.67 -18.61 -7.46
C GLU A 169 -3.27 -20.00 -7.24
N LEU A 170 -4.49 -20.21 -7.72
CA LEU A 170 -5.15 -21.52 -7.77
C LEU A 170 -5.14 -22.05 -9.22
N THR A 171 -4.24 -22.99 -9.47
CA THR A 171 -3.84 -23.38 -10.82
C THR A 171 -5.03 -23.78 -11.69
N GLY A 172 -5.17 -23.11 -12.83
CA GLY A 172 -6.22 -23.40 -13.81
C GLY A 172 -7.64 -23.00 -13.39
N LYS A 173 -7.80 -22.25 -12.29
CA LYS A 173 -9.11 -21.75 -11.82
C LYS A 173 -9.32 -20.27 -12.08
N GLY A 174 -8.27 -19.53 -12.43
CA GLY A 174 -8.35 -18.08 -12.62
C GLY A 174 -8.56 -17.31 -11.32
N VAL A 175 -8.20 -17.92 -10.18
CA VAL A 175 -8.24 -17.28 -8.87
C VAL A 175 -6.80 -17.10 -8.39
N ALA A 176 -6.49 -15.92 -7.86
CA ALA A 176 -5.21 -15.60 -7.28
C ALA A 176 -5.37 -14.77 -6.01
N TRP A 177 -4.27 -14.50 -5.33
CA TRP A 177 -4.24 -13.68 -4.12
C TRP A 177 -3.09 -12.70 -4.16
N CYS A 178 -3.32 -11.52 -3.58
CA CYS A 178 -2.27 -10.58 -3.26
C CYS A 178 -2.19 -10.31 -1.75
N ILE A 179 -0.97 -10.01 -1.30
CA ILE A 179 -0.71 -9.44 0.03
C ILE A 179 -1.06 -7.94 -0.08
N PRO A 180 -2.09 -7.44 0.63
CA PRO A 180 -2.50 -6.05 0.50
C PRO A 180 -1.46 -5.10 1.12
N SER A 181 -1.44 -3.85 0.66
CA SER A 181 -0.47 -2.82 1.07
C SER A 181 -0.34 -2.68 2.60
N ARG A 182 -1.44 -2.80 3.35
CA ARG A 182 -1.43 -2.76 4.83
C ARG A 182 -0.55 -3.83 5.49
N LEU A 183 -0.38 -4.99 4.86
CA LEU A 183 0.52 -6.05 5.33
C LEU A 183 1.96 -5.81 4.84
N LEU A 184 2.13 -5.19 3.68
CA LEU A 184 3.47 -4.81 3.17
C LEU A 184 4.15 -3.80 4.09
N CYS A 185 3.45 -2.76 4.55
CA CYS A 185 4.01 -1.77 5.49
C CYS A 185 4.20 -2.32 6.92
N SER A 186 3.62 -3.48 7.24
CA SER A 186 3.94 -4.19 8.48
C SER A 186 5.33 -4.85 8.40
N PHE A 187 5.70 -5.34 7.22
CA PHE A 187 7.00 -5.95 6.96
C PHE A 187 8.10 -4.90 6.70
N TYR A 188 7.78 -3.85 5.94
CA TYR A 188 8.69 -2.75 5.64
C TYR A 188 8.06 -1.42 6.09
N PRO A 189 8.28 -0.98 7.35
CA PRO A 189 7.64 0.22 7.91
C PRO A 189 7.89 1.52 7.15
N ASP A 190 9.01 1.63 6.43
CA ASP A 190 9.34 2.80 5.61
C ASP A 190 8.56 2.81 4.27
N LEU A 191 7.78 1.76 3.97
CA LEU A 191 6.89 1.76 2.82
C LEU A 191 5.77 2.77 3.04
N LEU A 192 5.76 3.82 2.21
CA LEU A 192 4.65 4.76 2.15
C LEU A 192 3.39 4.04 1.65
N VAL A 193 2.40 3.89 2.53
CA VAL A 193 1.08 3.37 2.20
C VAL A 193 0.05 4.42 2.57
N ARG A 194 -0.58 5.00 1.53
CA ARG A 194 -1.64 5.99 1.68
C ARG A 194 -2.96 5.28 2.00
N PHE A 195 -3.82 5.86 2.83
CA PHE A 195 -5.21 5.43 2.86
C PHE A 195 -5.96 6.13 1.74
N ARG A 196 -6.81 5.41 0.99
CA ARG A 196 -7.61 5.99 -0.09
C ARG A 196 -9.07 5.60 -0.03
N MET A 197 -9.96 6.54 -0.38
CA MET A 197 -11.39 6.26 -0.50
C MET A 197 -11.91 6.70 -1.86
N PRO A 198 -11.95 5.78 -2.85
CA PRO A 198 -12.38 6.13 -4.20
C PRO A 198 -13.87 6.49 -4.22
N PRO A 199 -14.34 7.27 -5.22
CA PRO A 199 -15.73 7.75 -5.28
C PRO A 199 -16.78 6.67 -5.09
N MET A 200 -16.55 5.48 -5.65
CA MET A 200 -17.44 4.32 -5.53
C MET A 200 -17.64 3.78 -4.09
N ASP A 201 -16.68 4.06 -3.20
CA ASP A 201 -16.74 3.64 -1.79
C ASP A 201 -17.32 4.73 -0.88
N ARG A 202 -17.50 5.96 -1.40
CA ARG A 202 -18.07 7.07 -0.63
C ARG A 202 -19.53 6.75 -0.29
N PRO A 203 -19.99 6.95 0.95
CA PRO A 203 -21.38 6.73 1.30
C PRO A 203 -22.27 7.71 0.54
N HIS A 204 -23.51 7.28 0.26
CA HIS A 204 -24.55 8.20 -0.17
C HIS A 204 -25.01 9.00 1.05
N ILE A 205 -24.88 10.32 0.98
CA ILE A 205 -25.26 11.24 2.06
C ILE A 205 -26.56 11.91 1.64
N ASN A 206 -27.61 11.76 2.46
CA ASN A 206 -28.94 12.26 2.12
C ASN A 206 -29.15 13.68 2.63
N ASP A 207 -28.62 13.98 3.83
CA ASP A 207 -28.67 15.31 4.42
C ASP A 207 -27.36 15.59 5.17
N TYR A 208 -26.53 16.46 4.62
CA TYR A 208 -25.25 16.84 5.23
C TYR A 208 -25.38 17.62 6.54
N ALA A 209 -26.56 18.16 6.86
CA ALA A 209 -26.81 18.80 8.15
C ALA A 209 -27.13 17.79 9.26
N GLU A 210 -27.53 16.57 8.91
CA GLU A 210 -27.92 15.51 9.86
C GLU A 210 -26.94 14.33 9.85
N ASP A 211 -26.25 14.08 8.74
CA ASP A 211 -25.36 12.94 8.51
C ASP A 211 -23.89 13.36 8.46
N ASP A 212 -23.09 12.94 9.46
CA ASP A 212 -21.63 13.02 9.39
C ASP A 212 -21.07 11.75 8.70
N PRO A 213 -20.56 11.86 7.46
CA PRO A 213 -20.04 10.72 6.71
C PRO A 213 -18.79 10.10 7.37
N ASN A 214 -17.98 10.88 8.07
CA ASN A 214 -16.81 10.34 8.76
C ASN A 214 -17.22 9.43 9.92
N ILE A 215 -18.25 9.80 10.69
CA ILE A 215 -18.80 8.92 11.74
C ILE A 215 -19.39 7.65 11.14
N GLN A 216 -20.09 7.75 10.01
CA GLN A 216 -20.67 6.58 9.35
C GLN A 216 -19.61 5.60 8.82
N ILE A 217 -18.51 6.11 8.27
CA ILE A 217 -17.45 5.30 7.63
C ILE A 217 -16.44 4.79 8.64
N PHE A 218 -15.95 5.67 9.51
CA PHE A 218 -14.81 5.41 10.41
C PHE A 218 -15.22 5.21 11.86
N GLY A 219 -16.45 5.59 12.22
CA GLY A 219 -16.90 5.64 13.60
C GLY A 219 -16.14 6.69 14.41
N SER A 220 -16.08 6.45 15.72
CA SER A 220 -15.36 7.27 16.70
C SER A 220 -14.28 6.45 17.43
N ILE A 221 -13.69 5.45 16.74
CA ILE A 221 -12.78 4.46 17.33
C ILE A 221 -11.40 5.05 17.60
N THR A 222 -11.29 5.82 18.67
CA THR A 222 -10.03 6.44 19.08
C THR A 222 -8.97 5.45 19.56
N ASN A 223 -9.34 4.20 19.87
CA ASN A 223 -8.43 3.15 20.36
C ASN A 223 -8.90 1.75 19.92
N ASN A 224 -8.02 0.97 19.29
CA ASN A 224 -8.31 -0.39 18.80
C ASN A 224 -7.66 -1.51 19.65
N GLY A 225 -7.14 -1.19 20.83
CA GLY A 225 -6.42 -2.11 21.71
C GLY A 225 -4.91 -2.22 21.43
N SER A 226 -4.45 -1.82 20.25
CA SER A 226 -3.01 -1.75 19.90
C SER A 226 -2.51 -0.33 19.66
N ARG A 227 -3.42 0.57 19.26
CA ARG A 227 -3.16 1.95 18.91
C ARG A 227 -4.18 2.86 19.56
N LYS A 228 -3.78 4.10 19.79
CA LYS A 228 -4.67 5.17 20.18
C LYS A 228 -4.38 6.43 19.38
N LEU A 229 -5.41 7.03 18.80
CA LEU A 229 -5.40 8.38 18.26
C LEU A 229 -6.00 9.33 19.29
N SER A 230 -5.43 10.53 19.40
CA SER A 230 -5.97 11.63 20.19
C SER A 230 -5.59 12.92 19.49
N ALA A 231 -6.46 13.92 19.53
CA ALA A 231 -6.22 15.18 18.83
C ALA A 231 -6.17 16.36 19.81
N LYS A 232 -5.37 17.36 19.44
CA LYS A 232 -5.41 18.72 19.95
C LYS A 232 -5.75 19.62 18.77
N VAL A 233 -6.77 20.45 18.94
CA VAL A 233 -7.21 21.41 17.93
C VAL A 233 -6.96 22.80 18.48
N ASP A 234 -6.29 23.64 17.71
CA ASP A 234 -6.07 25.05 18.00
C ASP A 234 -6.63 25.89 16.83
N TRP A 235 -7.42 26.92 17.12
CA TRP A 235 -7.98 27.84 16.13
C TRP A 235 -7.18 29.16 16.10
N ASP A 236 -6.65 29.51 14.94
CA ASP A 236 -6.02 30.81 14.71
C ASP A 236 -7.05 31.82 14.18
N LYS A 237 -7.43 32.78 15.03
CA LYS A 237 -8.45 33.80 14.71
C LYS A 237 -7.94 34.84 13.70
N GLU A 238 -6.64 35.08 13.61
CA GLU A 238 -6.06 36.13 12.74
C GLU A 238 -5.89 35.63 11.31
N GLU A 239 -5.31 34.45 11.16
CA GLU A 239 -5.01 33.82 9.87
C GLU A 239 -6.15 32.89 9.39
N LYS A 240 -7.17 32.68 10.24
CA LYS A 240 -8.39 31.92 9.95
C LYS A 240 -8.15 30.46 9.55
N TYR A 241 -7.38 29.73 10.35
CA TYR A 241 -7.17 28.29 10.13
C TYR A 241 -7.13 27.49 11.43
N TYR A 242 -7.48 26.21 11.33
CA TYR A 242 -7.30 25.23 12.40
C TYR A 242 -5.95 24.56 12.26
N THR A 243 -5.22 24.47 13.37
CA THR A 243 -4.12 23.51 13.51
C THR A 243 -4.65 22.29 14.24
N VAL A 244 -4.69 21.13 13.57
CA VAL A 244 -5.06 19.86 14.19
C VAL A 244 -3.78 19.03 14.36
N GLY A 245 -3.34 18.90 15.61
CA GLY A 245 -2.28 17.99 16.00
C GLY A 245 -2.87 16.66 16.47
N VAL A 246 -2.55 15.57 15.79
CA VAL A 246 -2.95 14.22 16.17
C VAL A 246 -1.78 13.48 16.79
N THR A 247 -1.91 13.10 18.04
CA THR A 247 -1.01 12.15 18.69
C THR A 247 -1.41 10.73 18.33
N TYR A 248 -0.54 10.04 17.61
CA TYR A 248 -0.67 8.63 17.27
C TYR A 248 0.21 7.77 18.18
N LYS A 249 -0.42 7.17 19.18
CA LYS A 249 0.27 6.42 20.23
C LYS A 249 0.22 4.92 19.97
N CYS A 250 1.40 4.31 19.87
CA CYS A 250 1.57 2.87 20.00
C CYS A 250 1.37 2.46 21.48
N LEU A 251 0.45 1.53 21.74
CA LEU A 251 0.23 1.03 23.10
C LEU A 251 1.34 0.05 23.50
N LYS A 252 1.55 -0.12 24.81
CA LYS A 252 2.64 -0.94 25.34
C LYS A 252 2.46 -2.40 24.88
N GLY A 253 3.50 -2.96 24.26
CA GLY A 253 3.50 -4.34 23.76
C GLY A 253 2.98 -4.50 22.34
N SER A 254 2.57 -3.42 21.69
CA SER A 254 2.12 -3.44 20.30
C SER A 254 3.32 -3.31 19.33
N PRO A 255 3.20 -3.85 18.09
CA PRO A 255 4.25 -3.72 17.08
C PRO A 255 4.49 -2.24 16.70
N PRO A 256 5.60 -1.90 16.03
CA PRO A 256 5.84 -0.56 15.49
C PRO A 256 4.65 -0.07 14.62
N PRO A 257 4.38 1.24 14.57
CA PRO A 257 3.35 1.80 13.70
C PRO A 257 3.62 1.47 12.23
N ARG A 258 2.58 1.16 11.47
CA ARG A 258 2.70 0.86 10.04
C ARG A 258 2.70 2.15 9.23
N GLY A 259 3.64 2.27 8.29
CA GLY A 259 3.72 3.39 7.35
C GLY A 259 4.26 4.69 7.95
N GLY A 260 4.05 4.98 9.24
CA GLY A 260 4.59 6.19 9.87
C GLY A 260 3.87 7.49 9.46
N TYR A 261 2.62 7.39 9.00
CA TYR A 261 1.80 8.53 8.59
C TYR A 261 0.38 8.45 9.18
N VAL A 262 -0.28 9.59 9.25
CA VAL A 262 -1.72 9.73 9.44
C VAL A 262 -2.30 10.37 8.18
N THR A 263 -3.38 9.80 7.66
CA THR A 263 -4.17 10.40 6.57
C THR A 263 -5.31 11.19 7.19
N PHE A 264 -5.42 12.46 6.85
CA PHE A 264 -6.55 13.29 7.22
C PHE A 264 -7.53 13.35 6.05
N ILE A 265 -8.81 13.14 6.34
CA ILE A 265 -9.90 13.18 5.37
C ILE A 265 -10.86 14.27 5.82
N THR A 266 -11.10 15.25 4.96
CA THR A 266 -11.98 16.39 5.24
C THR A 266 -13.33 16.24 4.54
N TYR A 267 -14.39 16.68 5.21
CA TYR A 267 -15.63 17.15 4.59
C TYR A 267 -15.43 18.60 4.03
N PRO A 268 -16.10 19.09 2.97
CA PRO A 268 -17.22 18.55 2.17
C PRO A 268 -16.91 17.92 0.82
N ASP A 269 -15.67 17.80 0.36
CA ASP A 269 -15.46 17.49 -1.06
C ASP A 269 -15.55 15.99 -1.41
N PHE A 270 -16.75 15.43 -1.22
CA PHE A 270 -17.16 14.18 -1.84
C PHE A 270 -17.80 14.40 -3.23
N GLU A 271 -17.93 15.64 -3.68
CA GLU A 271 -18.65 16.03 -4.91
C GLU A 271 -17.75 16.07 -6.15
N ASN A 272 -16.44 16.30 -6.00
CA ASN A 272 -15.52 16.28 -7.12
C ASN A 272 -14.91 14.88 -7.32
N GLU A 273 -15.11 14.31 -8.52
CA GLU A 273 -14.44 13.08 -8.96
C GLU A 273 -13.00 13.34 -9.47
N GLU A 274 -12.66 14.61 -9.75
CA GLU A 274 -11.36 15.05 -10.26
C GLU A 274 -10.41 15.54 -9.15
N GLU A 275 -10.90 15.80 -7.94
CA GLU A 275 -10.09 16.11 -6.76
C GLU A 275 -10.13 14.93 -5.77
N ASP A 276 -8.97 14.33 -5.49
CA ASP A 276 -8.79 13.38 -4.40
C ASP A 276 -9.21 14.10 -3.10
N ALA A 277 -10.39 13.78 -2.55
CA ALA A 277 -10.95 14.38 -1.32
C ALA A 277 -9.82 14.71 -0.34
N TYR A 278 -9.44 15.99 -0.16
CA TYR A 278 -8.14 16.44 0.37
C TYR A 278 -7.46 15.45 1.31
N GLU A 279 -6.78 14.45 0.73
CA GLU A 279 -6.09 13.41 1.47
C GLU A 279 -4.77 14.05 1.92
N LEU A 280 -4.81 14.71 3.08
CA LEU A 280 -3.64 15.37 3.63
C LEU A 280 -2.85 14.34 4.43
N PHE A 281 -1.60 14.15 4.04
CA PHE A 281 -0.69 13.17 4.66
C PHE A 281 0.28 13.90 5.57
N ALA A 282 0.27 13.53 6.84
CA ALA A 282 1.25 14.03 7.79
C ALA A 282 2.10 12.87 8.32
N GLN A 283 3.42 13.07 8.30
CA GLN A 283 4.36 12.12 8.89
C GLN A 283 4.20 12.14 10.41
N VAL A 284 4.31 10.96 11.01
CA VAL A 284 4.34 10.80 12.46
C VAL A 284 5.76 11.05 12.95
N GLU A 285 5.98 12.21 13.54
CA GLU A 285 7.22 12.62 14.18
C GLU A 285 7.05 12.54 15.70
N GLU A 286 7.93 11.80 16.38
CA GLU A 286 7.88 11.60 17.84
C GLU A 286 6.50 11.13 18.36
N GLY A 287 5.74 10.42 17.53
CA GLY A 287 4.40 9.92 17.88
C GLY A 287 3.27 10.92 17.65
N SER A 288 3.52 12.04 16.97
CA SER A 288 2.51 13.03 16.59
C SER A 288 2.58 13.39 15.11
N ALA A 289 1.44 13.69 14.52
CA ALA A 289 1.31 14.16 13.15
C ALA A 289 0.45 15.43 13.17
N TYR A 290 0.80 16.43 12.36
CA TYR A 290 0.16 17.74 12.38
C TYR A 290 -0.35 18.08 11.00
N GLN A 291 -1.53 18.68 10.94
CA GLN A 291 -2.09 19.20 9.70
C GLN A 291 -2.84 20.51 9.97
N GLU A 292 -2.66 21.46 9.06
CA GLU A 292 -3.40 22.72 9.04
C GLU A 292 -4.59 22.59 8.10
N PHE A 293 -5.74 23.11 8.53
CA PHE A 293 -6.98 23.13 7.76
C PHE A 293 -7.54 24.54 7.73
N TYR A 294 -7.83 25.02 6.53
CA TYR A 294 -8.35 26.36 6.29
C TYR A 294 -9.86 26.22 6.00
N PRO A 295 -10.76 26.53 6.95
CA PRO A 295 -12.20 26.47 6.74
C PRO A 295 -12.66 27.44 5.65
N ASP A 296 -13.37 26.93 4.66
CA ASP A 296 -14.31 27.73 3.85
C ASP A 296 -15.77 27.57 4.34
N ASP A 297 -16.16 26.44 4.95
CA ASP A 297 -17.48 26.14 5.56
C ASP A 297 -17.35 25.22 6.81
N LEU A 298 -18.46 24.80 7.47
CA LEU A 298 -18.46 23.87 8.62
C LEU A 298 -17.96 22.46 8.19
N PHE A 299 -16.94 21.88 8.85
CA PHE A 299 -16.44 20.55 8.47
C PHE A 299 -15.91 19.65 9.60
N THR A 300 -16.07 18.34 9.37
CA THR A 300 -15.49 17.24 10.15
C THR A 300 -14.20 16.74 9.49
N VAL A 301 -13.21 16.38 10.31
CA VAL A 301 -11.97 15.72 9.89
C VAL A 301 -11.87 14.31 10.47
N ALA A 302 -11.60 13.30 9.64
CA ALA A 302 -11.18 11.98 10.09
C ALA A 302 -9.66 11.83 9.98
N ALA A 303 -9.01 11.47 11.08
CA ALA A 303 -7.61 11.08 11.12
C ALA A 303 -7.50 9.56 11.09
N VAL A 304 -6.90 9.00 10.04
CA VAL A 304 -6.75 7.56 9.80
C VAL A 304 -5.28 7.16 9.94
N GLY A 305 -4.99 6.31 10.92
CA GLY A 305 -3.65 5.78 11.18
C GLY A 305 -3.54 4.28 10.85
N ASP A 306 -2.30 3.78 10.83
CA ASP A 306 -1.99 2.35 10.72
C ASP A 306 -2.50 1.67 9.43
N ALA A 307 -2.47 2.38 8.29
CA ALA A 307 -3.03 1.92 7.03
C ALA A 307 -4.54 1.55 7.10
N GLY A 308 -5.32 2.27 7.92
CA GLY A 308 -6.79 2.15 7.96
C GLY A 308 -7.36 1.47 9.21
N ASP A 309 -6.53 0.93 10.11
CA ASP A 309 -7.00 0.12 11.24
C ASP A 309 -7.29 0.95 12.52
N THR A 310 -7.04 2.26 12.53
CA THR A 310 -7.42 3.18 13.63
C THR A 310 -7.90 4.50 13.04
N ALA A 311 -9.04 5.00 13.50
CA ALA A 311 -9.59 6.25 12.99
C ALA A 311 -10.20 7.12 14.10
N LEU A 312 -9.96 8.42 14.04
CA LEU A 312 -10.51 9.40 14.97
C LEU A 312 -11.24 10.48 14.17
N THR A 313 -12.54 10.63 14.42
CA THR A 313 -13.37 11.66 13.81
C THR A 313 -13.47 12.86 14.74
N LEU A 314 -13.27 14.06 14.20
CA LEU A 314 -13.27 15.34 14.91
C LEU A 314 -14.23 16.29 14.22
N ASP A 315 -15.26 16.74 14.93
CA ASP A 315 -16.10 17.83 14.47
C ASP A 315 -15.45 19.17 14.86
N LEU A 316 -14.99 19.93 13.86
CA LEU A 316 -14.34 21.23 14.10
C LEU A 316 -15.36 22.37 14.17
N SER A 317 -16.60 22.13 13.75
CA SER A 317 -17.66 23.15 13.77
C SER A 317 -18.05 23.55 15.19
N GLU A 318 -18.05 22.58 16.11
CA GLU A 318 -18.35 22.78 17.53
C GLU A 318 -17.24 23.52 18.31
N LEU A 319 -16.09 23.79 17.68
CA LEU A 319 -14.90 24.36 18.34
C LEU A 319 -14.66 25.85 18.01
N THR A 320 -15.60 26.51 17.34
CA THR A 320 -15.48 27.89 16.81
C THR A 320 -15.68 29.03 17.84
N ASP A 321 -16.06 28.74 19.09
CA ASP A 321 -16.35 29.77 20.12
C ASP A 321 -15.08 30.43 20.73
#